data_AF-A0A914U885-F1
#
_entry.id   AF-A0A914U885-F1
#
_cell.length_a   1.000
_cell.length_b   1.000
_cell.length_c   1.000
_cell.angle_alpha   90.00
_cell.angle_beta   90.00
_cell.angle_gamma   90.00
#
_symmetry.space_group_name_H-M   'P 1'
#
loop_
_entity.id
_entity.type
_entity.pdbx_description
1 polymer ?
#
loop_
_entity_poly.entity_id
_entity_poly.type
_entity_poly.pdbx_seq_one_letter_code
_entity_poly.pdbx_strand_id
1 'polypeptide(L)'
;MPPAVSAKCCGLLVHSLTNSNNADGNMKFVYNNNTCRSTATITCSQIHGQGLGLYAGIVVNEIHHVASNYDSVSSSATCNNGIWQIGDPSLNIASLECYTTDPV
;
A
#
# COMPACT_ATOMS: atom_id res chain seq x y z
N MET A 1 -20.74 8.40 25.68
CA MET A 1 -20.98 7.21 24.84
C MET A 1 -20.17 7.39 23.56
N PRO A 2 -19.04 6.70 23.38
CA PRO A 2 -18.28 6.83 22.14
C PRO A 2 -19.12 6.29 20.98
N PRO A 3 -19.13 6.96 19.81
CA PRO A 3 -19.89 6.48 18.67
C PRO A 3 -19.34 5.12 18.26
N ALA A 4 -20.23 4.15 18.08
CA ALA A 4 -19.91 2.87 17.51
C ALA A 4 -19.30 3.10 16.12
N VAL A 5 -17.97 3.06 16.04
CA VAL A 5 -17.27 2.75 14.80
C VAL A 5 -17.85 1.41 14.37
N SER A 6 -18.74 1.45 13.37
CA SER A 6 -19.29 0.24 12.77
C SER A 6 -18.12 -0.68 12.50
N ALA A 7 -18.17 -1.90 13.05
CA ALA A 7 -17.10 -2.90 13.07
C ALA A 7 -16.61 -3.36 11.67
N LYS A 8 -16.98 -2.63 10.61
CA LYS A 8 -16.65 -2.84 9.21
C LYS A 8 -15.76 -1.75 8.61
N CYS A 9 -15.47 -0.66 9.33
CA CYS A 9 -14.65 0.44 8.81
C CYS A 9 -13.19 0.23 9.21
N CYS A 10 -12.25 0.48 8.28
CA CYS A 10 -10.82 0.34 8.58
C CYS A 10 -10.15 1.68 8.95
N GLY A 11 -9.06 1.56 9.71
CA GLY A 11 -8.17 2.67 10.06
C GLY A 11 -7.40 3.23 8.87
N LEU A 12 -6.57 4.24 9.11
CA LEU A 12 -5.60 4.70 8.13
C LEU A 12 -4.53 3.61 7.95
N LEU A 13 -4.19 3.31 6.70
CA LEU A 13 -3.00 2.54 6.36
C LEU A 13 -1.77 3.38 6.67
N VAL A 14 -0.78 2.71 7.25
CA VAL A 14 0.57 3.23 7.46
C VAL A 14 1.53 2.40 6.62
N HIS A 15 2.56 3.04 6.08
CA HIS A 15 3.67 2.33 5.46
C HIS A 15 4.85 2.34 6.41
N SER A 16 5.68 1.31 6.27
CA SER A 16 7.01 1.24 6.87
C SER A 16 8.04 1.59 5.81
N LEU A 17 9.21 2.05 6.28
CA LEU A 17 10.40 2.10 5.44
C LEU A 17 10.78 0.67 5.07
N THR A 18 11.28 0.51 3.86
CA THR A 18 11.73 -0.76 3.33
C THR A 18 13.00 -1.18 4.07
N ASN A 19 13.02 -2.40 4.61
CA ASN A 19 14.21 -2.95 5.29
C ASN A 19 15.27 -3.48 4.30
N SER A 20 15.04 -3.32 3.01
CA SER A 20 15.90 -3.82 1.94
C SER A 20 17.01 -2.83 1.56
N ASN A 21 18.06 -3.29 0.89
CA ASN A 21 19.07 -2.41 0.27
C ASN A 21 18.52 -1.55 -0.87
N ASN A 22 17.24 -1.68 -1.22
CA ASN A 22 16.58 -0.87 -2.24
C ASN A 22 16.21 0.49 -1.66
N ALA A 23 16.11 1.51 -2.51
CA ALA A 23 15.65 2.82 -2.08
C ALA A 23 14.15 2.80 -1.81
N ASP A 24 13.71 3.51 -0.78
CA ASP A 24 12.28 3.71 -0.53
C ASP A 24 11.63 4.46 -1.70
N GLY A 25 10.41 4.09 -2.02
CA GLY A 25 9.55 4.85 -2.91
C GLY A 25 8.64 5.81 -2.15
N ASN A 26 7.92 6.64 -2.89
CA ASN A 26 6.84 7.45 -2.37
C ASN A 26 5.53 6.64 -2.36
N MET A 27 5.02 6.39 -1.15
CA MET A 27 3.77 5.64 -0.95
C MET A 27 2.60 6.58 -0.65
N LYS A 28 1.50 6.39 -1.37
CA LYS A 28 0.28 7.20 -1.25
C LYS A 28 -0.94 6.32 -1.05
N PHE A 29 -1.82 6.74 -0.16
CA PHE A 29 -3.10 6.07 0.13
C PHE A 29 -4.26 6.97 -0.25
N VAL A 30 -5.15 6.47 -1.11
CA VAL A 30 -6.39 7.15 -1.49
C VAL A 30 -7.56 6.29 -1.02
N TYR A 31 -8.38 6.83 -0.13
CA TYR A 31 -9.52 6.11 0.43
C TYR A 31 -10.81 6.48 -0.31
N ASN A 32 -11.74 5.54 -0.42
CA ASN A 32 -13.06 5.81 -0.99
C ASN A 32 -13.91 6.76 -0.14
N ASN A 33 -13.73 6.74 1.18
CA ASN A 33 -14.49 7.55 2.12
C ASN A 33 -13.63 7.86 3.36
N ASN A 34 -13.61 9.12 3.79
CA ASN A 34 -12.80 9.57 4.95
C ASN A 34 -13.39 9.18 6.32
N THR A 35 -14.68 8.86 6.38
CA THR A 35 -15.41 8.55 7.63
C THR A 35 -15.51 7.04 7.89
N CYS A 36 -15.81 6.25 6.86
CA CYS A 36 -15.82 4.79 6.94
C CYS A 36 -15.13 4.22 5.70
N ARG A 37 -13.85 3.89 5.84
CA ARG A 37 -13.02 3.39 4.74
C ARG A 37 -13.38 1.93 4.46
N SER A 38 -13.82 1.66 3.23
CA SER A 38 -14.13 0.30 2.75
C SER A 38 -13.15 -0.15 1.69
N THR A 39 -12.61 0.77 0.90
CA THR A 39 -11.57 0.50 -0.09
C THR A 39 -10.49 1.57 -0.02
N ALA A 40 -9.26 1.17 -0.28
CA ALA A 40 -8.11 2.06 -0.38
C ALA A 40 -7.32 1.71 -1.63
N THR A 41 -6.95 2.71 -2.42
CA THR A 41 -5.97 2.57 -3.48
C THR A 41 -4.62 2.93 -2.90
N ILE A 42 -3.73 1.96 -2.93
CA ILE A 42 -2.33 2.09 -2.53
C ILE A 42 -1.53 2.33 -3.80
N THR A 43 -0.80 3.43 -3.84
CA THR A 43 0.07 3.77 -4.96
C THR A 43 1.49 3.87 -4.45
N CYS A 44 2.40 3.13 -5.08
CA CYS A 44 3.84 3.25 -4.86
C CYS A 44 4.45 3.83 -6.13
N SER A 45 5.20 4.91 -5.99
CA SER A 45 5.91 5.57 -7.08
C SER A 45 7.36 5.83 -6.67
N GLN A 46 8.24 6.07 -7.62
CA GLN A 46 9.57 6.60 -7.28
C GLN A 46 9.49 7.95 -6.52
N ILE A 47 10.39 8.17 -5.55
CA ILE A 47 10.40 9.39 -4.69
C ILE A 47 10.48 10.68 -5.52
N HIS A 48 11.13 10.62 -6.67
CA HIS A 48 11.40 11.81 -7.45
C HIS A 48 10.42 12.10 -8.57
N GLY A 49 9.38 11.29 -8.81
CA GLY A 49 8.34 11.52 -9.83
C GLY A 49 8.84 11.82 -11.26
N GLN A 50 10.14 11.76 -11.49
CA GLN A 50 10.86 12.20 -12.67
C GLN A 50 11.72 11.05 -13.13
N GLY A 51 11.10 10.10 -13.83
CA GLY A 51 11.75 9.30 -14.87
C GLY A 51 13.17 8.78 -14.61
N LEU A 52 13.52 8.39 -13.37
CA LEU A 52 14.82 7.76 -13.08
C LEU A 52 14.90 6.37 -13.73
N GLY A 53 13.78 5.89 -14.26
CA GLY A 53 13.64 4.60 -14.90
C GLY A 53 13.60 3.43 -13.93
N LEU A 54 13.30 3.70 -12.66
CA LEU A 54 13.22 2.68 -11.62
C LEU A 54 11.87 1.96 -11.66
N TYR A 55 11.88 0.69 -11.26
CA TYR A 55 10.68 -0.07 -10.94
C TYR A 55 10.23 0.26 -9.53
N ALA A 56 8.97 0.61 -9.38
CA ALA A 56 8.30 0.76 -8.10
C ALA A 56 7.53 -0.52 -7.75
N GLY A 57 7.67 -1.01 -6.53
CA GLY A 57 7.02 -2.23 -6.08
C GLY A 57 6.36 -2.07 -4.72
N ILE A 58 5.19 -2.70 -4.57
CA ILE A 58 4.44 -2.78 -3.31
C ILE A 58 4.70 -4.15 -2.69
N VAL A 59 5.26 -4.14 -1.48
CA VAL A 59 5.43 -5.32 -0.64
C VAL A 59 4.52 -5.19 0.58
N VAL A 60 3.96 -6.32 0.99
CA VAL A 60 3.09 -6.44 2.14
C VAL A 60 3.70 -7.48 3.08
N ASN A 61 3.68 -7.19 4.37
CA ASN A 61 4.23 -8.07 5.41
C ASN A 61 5.69 -8.47 5.12
N GLU A 62 6.50 -7.56 4.56
CA GLU A 62 7.93 -7.72 4.24
C GLU A 62 8.28 -8.82 3.20
N ILE A 63 7.35 -9.72 2.88
CA ILE A 63 7.63 -10.90 2.03
C ILE A 63 6.67 -11.04 0.84
N HIS A 64 5.50 -10.40 0.87
CA HIS A 64 4.48 -10.58 -0.17
C HIS A 64 4.52 -9.44 -1.18
N HIS A 65 5.07 -9.73 -2.36
CA HIS A 65 5.05 -8.81 -3.49
C HIS A 65 3.63 -8.80 -4.08
N VAL A 66 2.96 -7.65 -4.00
CA VAL A 66 1.60 -7.49 -4.53
C VAL A 66 1.64 -7.13 -6.01
N ALA A 67 2.42 -6.10 -6.32
CA ALA A 67 2.54 -5.59 -7.67
C ALA A 67 3.83 -4.77 -7.79
N SER A 68 4.41 -4.79 -8.98
CA SER A 68 5.56 -3.96 -9.35
C SER A 68 5.39 -3.49 -10.77
N ASN A 69 5.73 -2.23 -11.04
CA ASN A 69 5.64 -1.65 -12.37
C ASN A 69 6.71 -0.58 -12.55
N TYR A 70 7.02 -0.27 -13.80
CA TYR A 70 7.93 0.81 -14.15
C TYR A 70 7.33 2.14 -13.70
N ASP A 71 8.14 3.01 -13.07
CA ASP A 71 7.79 4.34 -12.54
C ASP A 71 6.83 4.32 -11.33
N SER A 72 5.66 3.70 -11.49
CA SER A 72 4.62 3.64 -10.46
C SER A 72 3.68 2.44 -10.63
N VAL A 73 3.27 1.92 -9.49
CA VAL A 73 2.34 0.79 -9.37
C VAL A 73 1.22 1.15 -8.40
N SER A 74 0.02 0.64 -8.67
CA SER A 74 -1.11 0.80 -7.76
C SER A 74 -1.82 -0.51 -7.53
N SER A 75 -2.39 -0.65 -6.34
CA SER A 75 -3.15 -1.82 -5.92
C SER A 75 -4.29 -1.40 -5.01
N SER A 76 -5.44 -2.05 -5.17
CA SER A 76 -6.62 -1.81 -4.35
C SER A 76 -6.63 -2.75 -3.14
N ALA A 77 -6.70 -2.16 -1.95
CA ALA A 77 -7.00 -2.85 -0.72
C ALA A 77 -8.48 -2.71 -0.36
N THR A 78 -9.04 -3.75 0.23
CA THR A 78 -10.43 -3.83 0.70
C THR A 78 -10.43 -4.01 2.21
N CYS A 79 -11.31 -3.29 2.89
CA CYS A 79 -11.51 -3.45 4.32
C CYS A 79 -12.47 -4.60 4.60
N ASN A 80 -12.03 -5.56 5.40
CA ASN A 80 -12.85 -6.66 5.87
C ASN A 80 -12.82 -6.70 7.41
N ASN A 81 -13.96 -6.37 8.02
CA ASN A 81 -14.14 -6.40 9.47
C ASN A 81 -13.07 -5.60 10.27
N GLY A 82 -12.66 -4.44 9.74
CA GLY A 82 -11.65 -3.57 10.35
C GLY A 82 -10.20 -3.90 9.97
N ILE A 83 -9.98 -4.95 9.17
CA ILE A 83 -8.65 -5.36 8.70
C ILE A 83 -8.54 -5.07 7.20
N TRP A 84 -7.47 -4.40 6.78
CA TRP A 84 -7.19 -4.17 5.38
C TRP A 84 -6.66 -5.45 4.71
N GLN A 85 -7.16 -5.76 3.52
CA GLN A 85 -6.75 -6.89 2.71
C GLN A 85 -6.36 -6.44 1.30
N ILE A 86 -5.33 -7.01 0.69
CA ILE A 86 -4.82 -6.62 -0.63
C ILE A 86 -4.33 -7.84 -1.43
N GLY A 87 -4.33 -7.71 -2.76
CA GLY A 87 -3.86 -8.74 -3.67
C GLY A 87 -4.89 -9.83 -3.93
N ASP A 88 -4.47 -10.81 -4.73
CA ASP A 88 -5.21 -12.04 -5.04
C ASP A 88 -4.24 -13.22 -4.91
N PRO A 89 -4.37 -14.10 -3.89
CA PRO A 89 -5.41 -14.14 -2.86
C PRO A 89 -5.34 -12.96 -1.87
N SER A 90 -6.49 -12.60 -1.28
CA SER A 90 -6.59 -11.47 -0.34
C SER A 90 -5.73 -11.68 0.92
N LEU A 91 -4.64 -10.94 1.03
CA LEU A 91 -3.71 -10.98 2.15
C LEU A 91 -4.00 -9.85 3.14
N ASN A 92 -4.00 -10.17 4.43
CA ASN A 92 -4.16 -9.17 5.48
C ASN A 92 -2.91 -8.29 5.55
N ILE A 93 -3.13 -6.97 5.53
CA ILE A 93 -2.08 -5.98 5.58
C ILE A 93 -1.69 -5.73 7.04
N ALA A 94 -0.51 -6.19 7.44
CA ALA A 94 0.11 -5.83 8.71
C ALA A 94 1.18 -4.74 8.52
N SER A 95 2.01 -4.87 7.47
CA SER A 95 2.94 -3.83 7.03
C SER A 95 2.84 -3.59 5.53
N LEU A 96 3.13 -2.37 5.11
CA LEU A 96 3.18 -1.94 3.73
C LEU A 96 4.51 -1.27 3.46
N GLU A 97 5.13 -1.67 2.36
CA GLU A 97 6.44 -1.22 1.96
C GLU A 97 6.41 -0.85 0.48
N CYS A 98 7.05 0.25 0.15
CA CYS A 98 7.19 0.75 -1.20
C CYS A 98 8.68 0.81 -1.51
N TYR A 99 9.17 -0.12 -2.30
CA TYR A 99 10.58 -0.14 -2.72
C TYR A 99 10.71 0.34 -4.16
N THR A 100 11.87 0.87 -4.47
CA THR A 100 12.28 1.25 -5.82
C THR A 100 13.58 0.56 -6.17
N THR A 101 13.65 -0.05 -7.35
CA THR A 101 14.82 -0.80 -7.79
C THR A 101 15.13 -0.52 -9.25
N ASP A 102 16.39 -0.72 -9.65
CA ASP A 102 16.81 -0.52 -11.02
C ASP A 102 16.11 -1.50 -11.98
N PRO A 103 15.82 -1.08 -13.23
CA PRO A 103 15.31 -1.97 -14.26
C PRO A 103 16.40 -2.99 -14.62
N VAL A 104 16.09 -4.28 -14.44
CA VAL A 104 16.99 -5.39 -14.80
C VAL A 104 16.98 -5.65 -16.30
#